data_AF-A0A2W6TVG1-F1
#
_entry.id   AF-A0A2W6TVG1-F1
#
_cell.length_a   1.000
_cell.length_b   1.000
_cell.length_c   1.000
_cell.angle_alpha   90.00
_cell.angle_beta   90.00
_cell.angle_gamma   90.00
#
_symmetry.space_group_name_H-M   'P 1'
#
loop_
_entity.id
_entity.type
_entity.pdbx_description
1 polymer ?
#
loop_
_entity_poly.entity_id
_entity_poly.type
_entity_poly.pdbx_seq_one_letter_code
_entity_poly.pdbx_strand_id
1 'polypeptide(L)' 'FAAETSSATILTLAAHFGMPVSTTHSISTAIMGVGFAKNPRSLRLGVIERILWAWILTIPAAGGCAYLILRLFEMVGWN' A
#
# COMPACT_ATOMS: atom_id res chain seq x y z
N PHE A 1 -17.57 9.97 0.43
CA PHE A 1 -18.38 8.73 0.44
C PHE A 1 -17.99 7.76 -0.66
N ALA A 2 -18.02 8.12 -1.95
CA ALA A 2 -17.73 7.15 -3.03
C ALA A 2 -16.41 6.39 -2.87
N ALA A 3 -15.34 7.05 -2.40
CA ALA A 3 -14.05 6.42 -2.14
C ALA A 3 -14.11 5.44 -0.96
N GLU A 4 -14.75 5.85 0.13
CA GLU A 4 -14.93 5.02 1.34
C GLU A 4 -15.78 3.79 1.04
N THR A 5 -16.88 3.93 0.29
CA THR A 5 -17.73 2.80 -0.11
C THR A 5 -16.97 1.83 -1.00
N SER A 6 -16.29 2.32 -2.03
CA SER A 6 -15.53 1.48 -2.95
C SER A 6 -14.44 0.70 -2.21
N SER A 7 -13.68 1.37 -1.34
CA SER A 7 -12.67 0.70 -0.52
C SER A 7 -13.28 -0.29 0.46
N ALA A 8 -14.39 0.05 1.12
CA ALA A 8 -15.06 -0.86 2.04
C ALA A 8 -15.56 -2.12 1.34
N THR A 9 -16.15 -1.99 0.14
CA THR A 9 -16.61 -3.12 -0.66
C THR A 9 -15.46 -4.06 -1.02
N ILE A 10 -14.35 -3.52 -1.54
CA ILE A 10 -13.17 -4.33 -1.91
C ILE A 10 -12.57 -5.03 -0.69
N LEU A 11 -12.39 -4.30 0.41
CA LEU A 11 -11.82 -4.86 1.63
C LEU A 11 -12.72 -5.92 2.26
N THR A 12 -14.04 -5.72 2.25
CA THR A 12 -15.01 -6.70 2.76
C THR A 12 -14.97 -7.97 1.92
N LEU A 13 -14.92 -7.82 0.59
CA LEU A 13 -14.83 -8.96 -0.31
C LEU A 13 -13.52 -9.73 -0.11
N ALA A 14 -12.38 -9.03 -0.03
CA ALA A 14 -11.09 -9.66 0.23
C ALA A 14 -11.06 -10.38 1.59
N ALA A 15 -11.63 -9.77 2.63
CA ALA A 15 -11.75 -10.37 3.96
C ALA A 15 -12.62 -11.63 3.94
N HIS A 16 -13.72 -11.64 3.18
CA HIS A 16 -14.57 -12.84 3.02
C HIS A 16 -13.78 -14.03 2.43
N PHE A 17 -12.79 -13.76 1.58
CA PHE A 17 -11.90 -14.79 1.03
C PHE A 17 -10.62 -15.01 1.85
N GLY A 18 -10.46 -14.35 3.00
CA GLY A 18 -9.27 -14.48 3.85
C GLY A 18 -7.98 -13.93 3.22
N MET A 19 -8.07 -13.11 2.17
CA MET A 19 -6.91 -12.59 1.46
C MET A 19 -6.29 -11.41 2.21
N PRO A 20 -4.97 -11.45 2.51
CA PRO A 20 -4.29 -10.30 3.09
C PRO A 20 -4.15 -9.21 2.02
N VAL A 21 -4.82 -8.07 2.23
CA VAL A 21 -4.80 -6.92 1.31
C VAL A 21 -4.45 -5.63 2.05
N SER A 22 -3.85 -4.68 1.33
CA SER A 22 -3.47 -3.38 1.89
C SER A 22 -4.67 -2.43 1.94
N THR A 23 -5.09 -2.05 3.14
CA THR A 23 -6.17 -1.05 3.34
C THR A 23 -5.74 0.34 2.87
N THR A 24 -4.48 0.72 3.10
CA THR A 24 -3.91 2.00 2.63
C THR A 24 -3.92 2.09 1.11
N HIS A 25 -3.53 1.02 0.41
CA HIS A 25 -3.57 0.98 -1.05
C HIS A 25 -5.02 1.14 -1.54
N SER A 26 -5.94 0.36 -0.97
CA SER A 26 -7.36 0.37 -1.34
C SER A 26 -7.99 1.77 -1.23
N ILE A 27 -7.82 2.46 -0.10
CA ILE A 27 -8.44 3.79 0.08
C ILE A 27 -7.72 4.87 -0.76
N SER A 28 -6.39 4.81 -0.88
CA SER A 28 -5.62 5.81 -1.62
C SER A 28 -5.96 5.80 -3.11
N THR A 29 -6.06 4.62 -3.72
CA THR A 29 -6.45 4.50 -5.14
C THR A 29 -7.91 4.87 -5.36
N ALA A 30 -8.80 4.53 -4.42
CA ALA A 30 -10.21 4.96 -4.48
C ALA A 30 -10.35 6.49 -4.43
N ILE A 31 -9.59 7.18 -3.56
CA ILE A 31 -9.55 8.65 -3.50
C ILE A 31 -9.00 9.24 -4.80
N MET A 32 -7.91 8.68 -5.33
CA MET A 32 -7.35 9.10 -6.61
C MET A 32 -8.35 8.93 -7.76
N GLY A 33 -9.05 7.80 -7.81
CA GLY A 33 -10.08 7.50 -8.81
C GLY A 33 -11.28 8.45 -8.74
N VAL A 34 -11.78 8.73 -7.54
CA VAL A 34 -12.86 9.72 -7.35
C VAL A 34 -12.40 11.14 -7.74
N GLY A 35 -11.16 11.51 -7.39
CA GLY A 35 -10.57 12.79 -7.79
C GLY A 35 -10.47 12.90 -9.31
N PHE A 36 -10.01 11.84 -9.97
CA PHE A 36 -9.91 11.76 -11.43
C PHE A 36 -11.29 11.86 -12.09
N ALA A 37 -12.29 11.14 -11.57
CA ALA A 37 -13.67 11.20 -12.10
C ALA A 37 -14.31 12.59 -11.96
N LYS A 38 -13.97 13.35 -10.92
CA LYS A 38 -14.48 14.71 -10.72
C LYS A 38 -13.79 15.74 -11.61
N ASN A 39 -12.47 15.79 -11.58
CA ASN A 39 -11.68 16.70 -12.40
C ASN A 39 -10.23 16.20 -12.51
N PRO A 40 -9.85 15.57 -13.63
CA PRO A 40 -8.49 15.09 -13.83
C PRO A 40 -7.42 16.18 -13.74
N ARG A 41 -7.77 17.44 -14.05
CA ARG A 41 -6.81 18.55 -14.05
C ARG A 41 -6.49 19.08 -12.65
N SER A 42 -7.32 18.80 -11.64
CA SER A 42 -7.03 19.18 -10.25
C SER A 42 -6.18 18.16 -9.50
N LEU A 43 -5.85 17.02 -10.12
CA LEU A 43 -5.04 15.99 -9.52
C LEU A 43 -3.58 16.45 -9.35
N ARG A 44 -3.03 16.25 -8.16
CA ARG A 44 -1.61 16.48 -7.89
C ARG A 44 -0.80 15.25 -8.27
N LEU A 45 -0.48 15.13 -9.57
CA LEU A 45 0.22 13.95 -10.12
C LEU A 45 1.54 13.66 -9.41
N GLY A 46 2.31 14.69 -9.01
CA GLY A 46 3.56 14.48 -8.25
C GLY A 46 3.37 13.82 -6.89
N VAL A 47 2.22 14.03 -6.22
CA VAL A 47 1.90 13.33 -4.96
C VAL A 47 1.59 11.87 -5.24
N ILE A 48 0.82 11.60 -6.29
CA ILE A 48 0.45 10.24 -6.72
C ILE A 48 1.71 9.46 -7.07
N GLU A 49 2.60 10.03 -7.87
CA GLU A 49 3.86 9.41 -8.25
C GLU A 49 4.71 9.07 -7.02
N ARG A 50 4.83 10.01 -6.07
CA ARG A 50 5.56 9.77 -4.81
C ARG A 50 4.96 8.62 -3.99
N ILE A 51 3.64 8.50 -3.97
CA ILE A 51 2.94 7.39 -3.30
C ILE A 51 3.27 6.06 -3.99
N LEU A 52 3.24 6.02 -5.33
CA LEU A 52 3.58 4.83 -6.11
C LEU A 52 5.02 4.37 -5.85
N TRP A 53 5.97 5.31 -5.88
CA TRP A 53 7.38 5.01 -5.56
C TRP A 53 7.54 4.54 -4.12
N ALA A 54 6.84 5.15 -3.16
CA ALA A 54 6.89 4.70 -1.77
C ALA A 54 6.41 3.24 -1.64
N TRP A 55 5.32 2.84 -2.29
CA TRP A 55 4.85 1.46 -2.27
C TRP A 55 5.89 0.49 -2.81
N ILE A 56 6.51 0.82 -3.94
CA ILE A 56 7.54 -0.04 -4.54
C ILE A 56 8.76 -0.12 -3.63
N LEU A 57 9.23 1.01 -3.07
CA LEU A 57 10.44 1.07 -2.24
C LEU A 57 10.25 0.44 -0.85
N THR A 58 9.03 0.42 -0.31
CA THR A 58 8.77 -0.20 1.00
C THR A 58 9.01 -1.70 1.01
N ILE A 59 8.78 -2.41 -0.10
CA ILE A 59 9.00 -3.86 -0.22
C ILE A 59 10.49 -4.25 -0.09
N PRO A 60 11.42 -3.71 -0.91
CA PRO A 60 12.84 -4.03 -0.79
C PRO A 60 13.42 -3.47 0.51
N ALA A 61 12.94 -2.34 1.01
CA ALA A 61 13.37 -1.83 2.32
C ALA A 61 12.99 -2.79 3.45
N ALA A 62 11.75 -3.29 3.48
CA ALA A 62 11.31 -4.27 4.47
C ALA A 62 12.10 -5.58 4.36
N GLY A 63 12.30 -6.08 3.13
CA GLY A 63 13.11 -7.27 2.88
C GLY A 63 14.57 -7.10 3.31
N GLY A 64 15.17 -5.95 3.00
CA GLY A 64 16.53 -5.59 3.42
C GLY A 64 16.66 -5.51 4.95
N CYS A 65 15.71 -4.85 5.62
CA CYS A 65 15.69 -4.81 7.08
C CYS A 65 15.55 -6.22 7.70
N ALA A 66 14.65 -7.06 7.17
CA ALA A 66 14.48 -8.43 7.64
C ALA A 66 15.76 -9.25 7.45
N TYR A 67 16.41 -9.14 6.29
CA TYR A 67 17.68 -9.80 6.00
C TYR A 67 18.78 -9.36 6.98
N LEU A 68 18.94 -8.04 7.19
CA LEU A 68 19.95 -7.51 8.11
C LEU A 68 19.72 -7.97 9.55
N ILE A 69 18.46 -8.00 10.00
CA ILE A 69 18.11 -8.48 11.34
C ILE A 69 18.44 -9.96 11.48
N LEU A 70 18.01 -10.81 10.53
CA LEU A 70 18.32 -12.24 10.57
C LEU A 70 19.83 -12.49 10.59
N ARG A 71 20.58 -11.77 9.74
CA ARG A 71 22.02 -11.88 9.66
C ARG A 71 22.72 -11.50 10.97
N LEU A 72 22.21 -10.48 11.67
CA LEU A 72 22.72 -10.08 12.97
C LEU A 72 22.43 -11.16 14.05
N PHE A 73 21.24 -11.75 14.04
CA PHE A 73 20.89 -12.84 14.95
C PHE A 73 21.78 -14.07 14.76
N GLU A 74 22.06 -14.45 13.50
CA GLU A 74 23.02 -15.51 13.17
C GLU A 74 24.42 -15.22 13.73
N MET A 75 24.89 -13.96 13.61
CA MET A 75 26.21 -13.55 14.14
C MET A 75 26.31 -13.65 15.66
N VAL A 76 25.19 -13.52 16.38
CA VAL A 76 25.13 -13.63 17.85
C VAL A 76 25.06 -15.11 18.31
N GLY A 77 25.10 -16.07 17.39
CA GLY A 77 25.13 -17.50 17.69
C GLY A 77 23.75 -18.15 17.79
N TRP A 78 22.70 -17.46 17.37
CA TRP A 78 21.38 -18.04 17.16
C TRP A 78 21.45 -18.89 15.87
N ASN A 79 21.60 -20.21 16.02
CA ASN A 79 21.56 -21.18 14.92
C ASN A 79 20.13 -21.69 14.70
#